data_AF-B0BZN2-F1
#
_entry.id   AF-B0BZN2-F1
#
_cell.length_a   1.000
_cell.length_b   1.000
_cell.length_c   1.000
_cell.angle_alpha   90.00
_cell.angle_beta   90.00
_cell.angle_gamma   90.00
#
_symmetry.space_group_name_H-M   'P 1'
#
loop_
_entity.id
_entity.type
_entity.pdbx_description
1 polymer ?
#
loop_
_entity_poly.entity_id
_entity_poly.type
_entity_poly.pdbx_seq_one_letter_code
_entity_poly.pdbx_strand_id
1 'polypeptide(L)'
;MDDRLKVLVALQMRYKVPKPEATVMAEAWLQANPDQTWASLNSMLKSSQVVVAGDQLVFAGSAPQSPPSQATAQSPPPSAPSNKAQRMYRGRPI
;
A
#
# COMPACT_ATOMS: atom_id res chain seq x y z
N MET A 1 29.28 3.89 7.13
CA MET A 1 28.25 3.06 7.81
C MET A 1 26.99 3.11 6.97
N ASP A 2 26.57 1.97 6.41
CA ASP A 2 25.42 1.83 5.52
C ASP A 2 24.14 2.43 6.09
N ASP A 3 23.41 3.22 5.30
CA ASP A 3 22.13 3.80 5.70
C ASP A 3 21.06 2.73 5.97
N ARG A 4 21.14 1.60 5.25
CA ARG A 4 20.36 0.40 5.57
C ARG A 4 20.60 -0.06 7.02
N LEU A 5 21.86 -0.18 7.43
CA LEU A 5 22.21 -0.63 8.78
C LEU A 5 21.71 0.36 9.84
N LYS A 6 21.75 1.66 9.56
CA LYS A 6 21.21 2.69 10.47
C LYS A 6 19.70 2.53 10.68
N VAL A 7 18.94 2.29 9.61
CA VAL A 7 17.48 2.03 9.70
C VAL A 7 17.20 0.80 10.53
N LEU A 8 17.89 -0.32 10.27
CA LEU A 8 17.69 -1.56 11.02
C LEU A 8 17.99 -1.38 12.50
N VAL A 9 19.08 -0.70 12.84
CA VAL A 9 19.43 -0.40 14.24
C VAL A 9 18.41 0.53 14.87
N ALA A 10 17.91 1.54 14.15
CA ALA A 10 16.87 2.43 14.66
C ALA A 10 15.57 1.66 14.96
N LEU A 11 15.15 0.76 14.08
CA LEU A 11 13.98 -0.10 14.29
C LEU A 11 14.17 -1.04 15.49
N GLN A 12 15.35 -1.64 15.60
CA GLN A 12 15.67 -2.55 16.71
C GLN A 12 15.76 -1.84 18.06
N MET A 13 16.44 -0.69 18.13
CA MET A 13 16.66 0.02 19.39
C MET A 13 15.41 0.78 19.85
N ARG A 14 14.68 1.38 18.91
CA ARG A 14 13.57 2.29 19.25
C ARG A 14 12.23 1.58 19.33
N TYR A 15 11.97 0.65 18.41
CA TYR A 15 10.69 -0.04 18.29
C TYR A 15 10.77 -1.51 18.72
N LYS A 16 11.94 -1.96 19.21
CA LYS A 16 12.19 -3.33 19.69
C LYS A 16 11.87 -4.41 18.66
N VAL A 17 11.97 -4.06 17.37
CA VAL A 17 11.71 -4.97 16.26
C VAL A 17 12.95 -5.86 16.03
N PRO A 18 12.81 -7.19 15.92
CA PRO A 18 13.94 -8.05 15.60
C PRO A 18 14.51 -7.71 14.22
N LYS A 19 15.84 -7.76 14.07
CA LYS A 19 16.55 -7.43 12.82
C LYS A 19 15.96 -8.04 11.53
N PRO A 20 15.57 -9.34 11.48
CA PRO A 20 14.94 -9.89 10.26
C PRO A 20 13.62 -9.20 9.90
N GLU A 21 12.75 -8.98 10.89
CA GLU A 21 11.46 -8.31 10.70
C GLU A 21 11.66 -6.84 10.31
N ALA A 22 12.57 -6.13 10.98
CA ALA A 22 12.93 -4.75 10.63
C ALA A 22 13.43 -4.63 9.18
N THR A 23 14.07 -5.68 8.66
CA THR A 23 14.54 -5.71 7.26
C THR A 23 13.37 -5.83 6.31
N VAL A 24 12.47 -6.80 6.55
CA VAL A 24 11.26 -6.99 5.74
C VAL A 24 10.39 -5.73 5.74
N MET A 25 10.16 -5.15 6.92
CA MET A 25 9.36 -3.93 7.07
C MET A 25 9.94 -2.74 6.31
N ALA A 26 11.25 -2.51 6.44
CA ALA A 26 11.91 -1.38 5.77
C ALA A 26 12.00 -1.58 4.25
N GLU A 27 12.23 -2.82 3.78
CA GLU A 27 12.23 -3.14 2.35
C GLU A 27 10.82 -2.99 1.76
N ALA A 28 9.79 -3.52 2.42
CA ALA A 28 8.40 -3.34 2.01
C ALA A 28 7.99 -1.86 1.94
N TRP A 29 8.42 -1.06 2.92
CA TRP A 29 8.16 0.37 2.91
C TRP A 29 8.84 1.10 1.74
N LEU A 30 10.08 0.75 1.42
CA LEU A 30 10.80 1.31 0.28
C LEU A 30 10.20 0.86 -1.07
N GLN A 31 9.70 -0.37 -1.16
CA GLN A 31 8.96 -0.84 -2.33
C GLN A 31 7.65 -0.06 -2.53
N ALA A 32 6.96 0.29 -1.44
CA ALA A 32 5.75 1.10 -1.49
C ALA A 32 6.02 2.57 -1.79
N ASN A 33 7.24 3.06 -1.54
CA ASN A 33 7.65 4.45 -1.71
C ASN A 33 8.91 4.53 -2.58
N PRO A 34 8.79 4.35 -3.92
CA PRO A 34 9.94 4.25 -4.81
C PRO A 34 10.79 5.54 -4.88
N ASP A 35 10.22 6.71 -4.58
CA ASP A 35 10.93 7.98 -4.48
C ASP A 35 11.74 8.14 -3.18
N GLN A 36 11.58 7.21 -2.24
CA GLN A 36 12.22 7.27 -0.93
C GLN A 36 13.43 6.34 -0.86
N THR A 37 14.41 6.75 -0.06
CA THR A 37 15.66 6.00 0.13
C THR A 37 15.81 5.55 1.57
N TRP A 38 16.74 4.63 1.81
CA TRP A 38 17.17 4.25 3.16
C TRP A 38 17.58 5.45 4.01
N ALA A 39 18.22 6.45 3.40
CA ALA A 39 18.62 7.67 4.09
C ALA A 39 17.41 8.51 4.50
N SER A 40 16.42 8.66 3.61
CA SER A 40 15.16 9.33 3.93
C SER A 40 14.42 8.60 5.06
N LEU A 41 14.28 7.27 4.96
CA LEU A 41 13.66 6.42 5.99
C LEU A 41 14.33 6.60 7.35
N ASN A 42 15.65 6.59 7.39
CA ASN A 42 16.41 6.87 8.61
C ASN A 42 16.11 8.26 9.17
N SER A 43 16.06 9.29 8.33
CA SER A 43 15.71 10.64 8.75
C SER A 43 14.29 10.72 9.35
N MET A 44 13.32 10.05 8.72
CA MET A 44 11.92 10.04 9.17
C MET A 44 11.75 9.25 10.47
N LEU A 45 12.46 8.13 10.62
CA LEU A 45 12.54 7.37 11.87
C LEU A 45 13.16 8.19 13.00
N LYS A 46 14.19 9.00 12.73
CA LYS A 46 14.78 9.91 13.72
C LYS A 46 13.80 11.01 14.11
N SER A 47 13.11 11.60 13.14
CA SER A 47 12.09 12.64 13.34
C SER A 47 10.79 12.12 13.96
N SER A 48 10.69 10.82 14.26
CA SER A 48 9.48 10.16 14.81
C SER A 48 8.25 10.30 13.91
N GLN A 49 8.47 10.56 12.62
CA GLN A 49 7.40 10.67 11.63
C GLN A 49 6.92 9.30 11.16
N VAL A 50 7.57 8.22 11.58
CA VAL A 50 7.21 6.85 11.27
C VAL A 50 6.94 6.11 12.59
N VAL A 51 5.82 5.42 12.65
CA VAL A 51 5.43 4.52 13.74
C VAL A 51 5.39 3.10 13.23
N VAL A 52 5.84 2.16 14.05
CA VAL A 52 5.68 0.73 13.81
C VAL A 52 4.29 0.33 14.30
N ALA A 53 3.40 -0.01 13.37
CA ALA A 53 2.05 -0.46 13.67
C ALA A 53 1.92 -1.94 13.25
N GLY A 54 2.13 -2.84 14.21
CA GLY A 54 2.27 -4.27 13.92
C GLY A 54 3.50 -4.52 13.04
N ASP A 55 3.29 -5.23 11.91
CA ASP A 55 4.35 -5.59 10.95
C ASP A 55 4.56 -4.52 9.84
N GLN A 56 4.03 -3.31 10.00
CA GLN A 56 4.16 -2.26 8.99
C GLN A 56 4.67 -0.92 9.54
N LEU A 57 5.46 -0.22 8.71
CA LEU A 57 5.91 1.14 8.95
C LEU A 57 4.86 2.12 8.42
N VAL A 58 4.22 2.84 9.31
CA VAL A 58 3.16 3.80 8.98
C VAL A 58 3.64 5.21 9.28
N PHE A 59 3.32 6.16 8.40
CA PHE A 59 3.68 7.56 8.60
C PHE A 59 2.73 8.23 9.60
N ALA A 60 3.26 8.88 10.63
CA ALA A 60 2.51 9.64 11.63
C ALA A 60 1.82 10.90 11.06
N GLY A 61 2.18 11.32 9.85
CA GLY A 61 1.59 12.47 9.14
C GLY A 61 0.81 12.12 7.88
N SER A 62 0.79 10.84 7.47
CA SER A 62 -0.02 10.38 6.35
C SER A 62 -1.29 9.79 6.92
N ALA A 63 -2.42 10.48 6.71
CA ALA A 63 -3.73 9.83 6.77
C ALA A 63 -3.64 8.51 5.99
N PRO A 64 -4.31 7.43 6.45
CA PRO A 64 -4.16 6.09 5.89
C PRO A 64 -4.35 6.16 4.38
N GLN A 65 -3.23 6.16 3.65
CA GLN A 65 -3.30 5.89 2.24
C GLN A 65 -3.66 4.42 2.22
N SER A 66 -4.88 4.16 1.75
CA SER A 66 -5.47 2.84 1.59
C SER A 66 -4.40 1.82 1.20
N PRO A 67 -4.48 0.57 1.71
CA PRO A 67 -3.54 -0.49 1.34
C PRO A 67 -3.37 -0.48 -0.17
N PRO A 68 -2.18 -0.82 -0.70
CA PRO A 68 -1.93 -0.77 -2.14
C PRO A 68 -3.10 -1.48 -2.79
N SER A 69 -3.95 -0.72 -3.49
CA SER A 69 -4.96 -1.30 -4.34
C SER A 69 -4.15 -2.14 -5.30
N GLN A 70 -4.15 -3.45 -5.08
CA GLN A 70 -3.86 -4.44 -6.11
C GLN A 70 -4.45 -3.86 -7.38
N ALA A 71 -3.58 -3.62 -8.37
CA ALA A 71 -3.90 -2.97 -9.61
C ALA A 71 -5.21 -3.53 -10.17
N THR A 72 -6.32 -2.86 -9.91
CA THR A 72 -7.54 -2.99 -10.69
C THR A 72 -7.45 -1.85 -11.68
N ALA A 73 -6.58 -2.05 -12.66
CA ALA A 73 -6.78 -1.44 -13.97
C ALA A 73 -8.06 -2.05 -14.56
N GLN A 74 -9.22 -1.60 -14.10
CA GLN A 74 -10.46 -1.76 -14.83
C GLN A 74 -11.37 -0.59 -14.50
N SER A 75 -11.19 0.44 -15.33
CA SER A 75 -12.09 1.56 -15.57
C SER A 75 -13.57 1.11 -15.70
N PRO A 76 -14.54 2.00 -15.47
CA PRO A 76 -15.90 1.68 -15.04
C PRO A 76 -16.73 0.94 -16.11
N PRO A 77 -17.84 0.26 -15.73
CA PRO A 77 -18.75 -0.31 -16.72
C PRO A 77 -19.38 0.83 -17.54
N PRO A 78 -19.25 0.86 -18.88
CA PRO A 78 -20.12 1.70 -19.68
C PRO A 78 -21.52 1.09 -19.66
N SER A 79 -22.45 1.90 -19.16
CA SER A 79 -23.89 1.68 -19.16
C SER A 79 -24.38 1.07 -20.47
N ALA A 80 -25.18 0.01 -20.38
CA ALA A 80 -26.06 -0.38 -21.48
C ALA A 80 -26.91 0.83 -21.90
N PRO A 81 -27.18 1.02 -23.21
CA PRO A 81 -28.40 0.41 -23.74
C PRO A 81 -28.29 0.00 -25.22
N SER A 82 -29.38 -0.59 -25.71
CA SER A 82 -29.70 -0.78 -27.14
C SER A 82 -29.36 -2.17 -27.71
N ASN A 83 -30.10 -3.18 -27.24
CA ASN A 83 -30.32 -4.38 -28.03
C ASN A 83 -31.63 -4.22 -28.84
N LYS A 84 -31.54 -3.49 -29.96
CA LYS A 84 -32.54 -3.56 -31.04
C LYS A 84 -32.27 -4.84 -31.85
N ALA A 85 -32.78 -5.97 -31.38
CA ALA A 85 -33.03 -7.17 -32.18
C ALA A 85 -33.97 -8.08 -31.36
N GLN A 86 -35.26 -8.11 -31.69
CA GLN A 86 -35.82 -9.13 -32.59
C GLN A 86 -36.09 -10.47 -31.88
N ARG A 87 -37.32 -10.61 -31.38
CA ARG A 87 -38.12 -11.85 -31.33
C ARG A 87 -39.46 -11.47 -30.68
N MET A 88 -40.41 -10.95 -31.45
CA MET A 88 -41.45 -11.78 -32.06
C MET A 88 -41.72 -13.05 -31.23
N TYR A 89 -42.60 -12.95 -30.24
CA TYR A 89 -43.52 -14.03 -29.93
C TYR A 89 -44.84 -13.45 -29.43
N ARG A 90 -45.81 -13.43 -30.35
CA ARG A 90 -47.24 -13.33 -30.07
C ARG A 90 -47.70 -14.56 -29.27
N GLY A 91 -48.65 -14.36 -28.35
CA GLY A 91 -49.43 -15.42 -27.70
C GLY A 91 -48.89 -15.77 -26.31
N ARG A 92 -49.69 -15.88 -25.26
CA ARG A 92 -51.10 -16.26 -25.14
C ARG A 92 -51.69 -15.76 -23.81
N PRO A 93 -53.02 -15.77 -23.65
CA PRO A 93 -53.73 -15.27 -22.48
C PRO A 93 -53.88 -16.33 -21.39
N ILE A 94 -54.09 -15.88 -20.15
CA ILE A 94 -55.13 -16.34 -19.20
C ILE A 94 -55.41 -15.21 -18.22
#